data_AF-A0A8H7RUB0-F1
#
_entry.id   AF-A0A8H7RUB0-F1
#
_cell.length_a   1.000
_cell.length_b   1.000
_cell.length_c   1.000
_cell.angle_alpha   90.00
_cell.angle_beta   90.00
_cell.angle_gamma   90.00
#
_symmetry.space_group_name_H-M   'P 1'
#
loop_
_entity.id
_entity.type
_entity.pdbx_description
1 polymer ?
#
loop_
_entity_poly.entity_id
_entity_poly.type
_entity_poly.pdbx_seq_one_letter_code
_entity_poly.pdbx_strand_id
1 'polypeptide(L)'
;LLASKSGNEHAITSLLKCNANPNYNVAVKSKISSPLTQAVQNTYLSIAQRLLEAGANVNYQDGQGLSPLHHAALVEKYHLVKLMLEFKANVHAIDKKKRTALHIAIQKTKNMTNASLRIERLLLQEGSDINAKDILDRTPLHLAFIHMDTIPHMHEMLDIYKKVKKFIQENKKAEALER
;
A
#
# COMPACT_ATOMS: atom_id res chain seq x y z
N LEU A 1 2.23 -10.18 -18.28
CA LEU A 1 1.92 -10.97 -17.06
C LEU A 1 3.03 -11.98 -16.70
N LEU A 2 3.35 -12.95 -17.55
CA LEU A 2 4.38 -13.97 -17.23
C LEU A 2 5.76 -13.37 -16.92
N ALA A 3 6.21 -12.38 -17.71
CA ALA A 3 7.46 -11.68 -17.46
C ALA A 3 7.51 -10.97 -16.08
N SER A 4 6.38 -10.39 -15.64
CA SER A 4 6.26 -9.78 -14.31
C SER A 4 6.28 -10.84 -13.19
N LYS A 5 5.71 -12.02 -13.47
CA LYS A 5 5.73 -13.16 -12.55
C LYS A 5 7.11 -13.75 -12.36
N SER A 6 7.90 -13.85 -13.43
CA SER A 6 9.25 -14.42 -13.40
C SER A 6 10.36 -13.42 -13.06
N GLY A 7 10.05 -12.13 -12.94
CA GLY A 7 11.04 -11.10 -12.66
C GLY A 7 11.93 -10.76 -13.85
N ASN A 8 11.52 -11.09 -15.07
CA ASN A 8 12.32 -10.84 -16.27
C ASN A 8 12.16 -9.37 -16.73
N GLU A 9 13.02 -8.50 -16.18
CA GLU A 9 13.02 -7.07 -16.49
C GLU A 9 13.32 -6.77 -17.97
N HIS A 10 14.21 -7.55 -18.61
CA HIS A 10 14.51 -7.39 -20.03
C HIS A 10 13.29 -7.67 -20.89
N ALA A 11 12.59 -8.78 -20.63
CA ALA A 11 11.35 -9.11 -21.33
C ALA A 11 10.26 -8.06 -21.09
N ILE A 12 10.14 -7.52 -19.87
CA ILE A 12 9.21 -6.41 -19.60
C ILE A 12 9.53 -5.20 -20.46
N THR A 13 10.80 -4.79 -20.49
CA THR A 13 11.24 -3.63 -21.28
C THR A 13 10.96 -3.82 -22.76
N SER A 14 11.30 -4.99 -23.31
CA SER A 14 11.05 -5.31 -24.73
C SER A 14 9.56 -5.37 -25.06
N LEU A 15 8.73 -5.97 -24.18
CA LEU A 15 7.29 -6.02 -24.37
C LEU A 15 6.65 -4.62 -24.33
N LEU A 16 7.05 -3.77 -23.38
CA LEU A 16 6.54 -2.41 -23.28
C LEU A 16 6.94 -1.55 -24.49
N LYS A 17 8.17 -1.72 -25.01
CA LYS A 17 8.60 -1.08 -26.28
C LYS A 17 7.73 -1.50 -27.47
N CYS A 18 7.25 -2.73 -27.49
CA CYS A 18 6.31 -3.22 -28.49
C CYS A 18 4.84 -2.87 -28.20
N ASN A 19 4.58 -1.85 -27.36
CA ASN A 19 3.26 -1.38 -26.98
C ASN A 19 2.36 -2.43 -26.31
N ALA A 20 2.96 -3.39 -25.58
CA ALA A 20 2.20 -4.35 -24.79
C ALA A 20 1.37 -3.63 -23.72
N ASN A 21 0.09 -3.98 -23.61
CA ASN A 21 -0.81 -3.38 -22.63
C ASN A 21 -0.34 -3.69 -21.17
N PRO A 22 0.08 -2.68 -20.38
CA PRO A 22 0.52 -2.88 -19.00
C PRO A 22 -0.63 -3.27 -18.05
N ASN A 23 -1.87 -3.03 -18.47
CA ASN A 23 -3.11 -3.33 -17.74
C ASN A 23 -3.75 -4.66 -18.17
N TYR A 24 -2.99 -5.55 -18.82
CA TYR A 24 -3.50 -6.84 -19.25
C TYR A 24 -3.80 -7.75 -18.05
N ASN A 25 -5.09 -7.85 -17.71
CA ASN A 25 -5.58 -8.61 -16.56
C ASN A 25 -6.02 -10.00 -16.99
N VAL A 26 -5.49 -11.05 -16.34
CA VAL A 26 -5.91 -12.43 -16.59
C VAL A 26 -6.50 -13.02 -15.31
N ALA A 27 -7.64 -13.69 -15.44
CA ALA A 27 -8.17 -14.54 -14.38
C ALA A 27 -7.31 -15.83 -14.31
N VAL A 28 -6.38 -15.90 -13.36
CA VAL A 28 -5.60 -17.11 -13.10
C VAL A 28 -6.18 -17.79 -11.87
N LYS A 29 -6.78 -18.97 -12.06
CA LYS A 29 -7.23 -19.87 -10.96
C LYS A 29 -7.96 -19.12 -9.83
N SER A 30 -9.03 -18.40 -10.17
CA SER A 30 -9.89 -17.58 -9.27
C SER A 30 -9.33 -16.24 -8.76
N LYS A 31 -8.12 -15.81 -9.15
CA LYS A 31 -7.57 -14.48 -8.85
C LYS A 31 -7.33 -13.70 -10.13
N ILE A 32 -8.00 -12.55 -10.28
CA ILE A 32 -7.73 -11.62 -11.39
C ILE A 32 -6.51 -10.78 -11.00
N SER A 33 -5.36 -11.03 -11.61
CA SER A 33 -4.09 -10.34 -11.29
C SER A 33 -3.59 -9.52 -12.47
N SER A 34 -3.08 -8.33 -12.19
CA SER A 34 -2.42 -7.45 -13.16
C SER A 34 -0.90 -7.70 -13.17
N PRO A 35 -0.17 -7.30 -14.23
CA PRO A 35 1.28 -7.32 -14.25
C PRO A 35 1.90 -6.56 -13.07
N LEU A 36 1.29 -5.43 -12.69
CA LEU A 36 1.73 -4.60 -11.57
C LEU A 36 1.56 -5.32 -10.23
N THR A 37 0.37 -5.87 -9.95
CA THR A 37 0.12 -6.61 -8.70
C THR A 37 1.05 -7.81 -8.56
N GLN A 38 1.39 -8.49 -9.67
CA GLN A 38 2.35 -9.58 -9.65
C GLN A 38 3.78 -9.12 -9.34
N ALA A 39 4.22 -8.00 -9.92
CA ALA A 39 5.53 -7.41 -9.62
C ALA A 39 5.61 -7.00 -8.14
N VAL A 40 4.55 -6.40 -7.60
CA VAL A 40 4.47 -6.00 -6.19
C VAL A 40 4.50 -7.22 -5.26
N GLN A 41 3.71 -8.27 -5.54
CA GLN A 41 3.68 -9.51 -4.73
C GLN A 41 5.03 -10.22 -4.68
N ASN A 42 5.77 -10.21 -5.79
CA ASN A 42 7.12 -10.78 -5.88
C ASN A 42 8.22 -9.79 -5.46
N THR A 43 7.85 -8.59 -5.02
CA THR A 43 8.75 -7.54 -4.53
C THR A 43 9.73 -6.98 -5.58
N TYR A 44 9.39 -7.05 -6.86
CA TYR A 44 10.19 -6.54 -7.97
C TYR A 44 10.00 -5.02 -8.15
N LEU A 45 10.72 -4.22 -7.36
CA LEU A 45 10.61 -2.75 -7.38
C LEU A 45 10.82 -2.14 -8.77
N SER A 46 11.91 -2.49 -9.47
CA SER A 46 12.23 -1.95 -10.79
C SER A 46 11.16 -2.28 -11.83
N ILE A 47 10.59 -3.50 -11.77
CA ILE A 47 9.52 -3.91 -12.67
C ILE A 47 8.22 -3.17 -12.36
N ALA A 48 7.88 -3.01 -11.07
CA ALA A 48 6.72 -2.23 -10.66
C ALA A 48 6.81 -0.79 -11.14
N GLN A 49 7.99 -0.17 -11.00
CA GLN A 49 8.26 1.19 -11.48
C GLN A 49 8.08 1.30 -13.00
N ARG A 50 8.71 0.41 -13.78
CA ARG A 50 8.56 0.42 -15.25
C ARG A 50 7.11 0.24 -15.71
N LEU A 51 6.36 -0.62 -15.02
CA LEU A 51 4.94 -0.83 -15.34
C LEU A 51 4.11 0.42 -15.05
N LEU A 52 4.37 1.10 -13.94
CA LEU A 52 3.71 2.36 -13.58
C LEU A 52 4.06 3.48 -14.56
N GLU A 53 5.33 3.63 -14.93
CA GLU A 53 5.79 4.58 -15.95
C GLU A 53 5.15 4.32 -17.33
N ALA A 54 4.84 3.05 -17.64
CA ALA A 54 4.12 2.67 -18.84
C ALA A 54 2.59 2.84 -18.76
N GLY A 55 2.05 3.34 -17.64
CA GLY A 55 0.61 3.57 -17.47
C GLY A 55 -0.17 2.40 -16.87
N ALA A 56 0.48 1.51 -16.12
CA ALA A 56 -0.22 0.54 -15.29
C ALA A 56 -1.13 1.24 -14.27
N ASN A 57 -2.36 0.76 -14.11
CA ASN A 57 -3.33 1.29 -13.18
C ASN A 57 -2.94 0.95 -11.73
N VAL A 58 -2.38 1.93 -11.03
CA VAL A 58 -1.99 1.82 -9.61
C VAL A 58 -3.17 1.52 -8.67
N ASN A 59 -4.40 1.79 -9.12
CA ASN A 59 -5.64 1.63 -8.36
C ASN A 59 -6.45 0.39 -8.77
N TYR A 60 -5.93 -0.44 -9.67
CA TYR A 60 -6.60 -1.68 -10.04
C TYR A 60 -6.85 -2.57 -8.82
N GLN A 61 -8.07 -3.09 -8.65
CA GLN A 61 -8.41 -4.01 -7.56
C GLN A 61 -8.57 -5.43 -8.10
N ASP A 62 -7.90 -6.38 -7.45
CA ASP A 62 -8.05 -7.79 -7.79
C ASP A 62 -9.41 -8.36 -7.36
N GLY A 63 -9.62 -9.65 -7.61
CA GLY A 63 -10.86 -10.35 -7.23
C GLY A 63 -11.19 -10.30 -5.73
N GLN A 64 -10.26 -9.91 -4.85
CA GLN A 64 -10.46 -9.74 -3.42
C GLN A 64 -10.61 -8.27 -3.01
N GLY A 65 -10.65 -7.34 -3.98
CA GLY A 65 -10.65 -5.90 -3.73
C GLY A 65 -9.27 -5.35 -3.36
N LEU A 66 -8.19 -6.14 -3.44
CA LEU A 66 -6.87 -5.67 -3.05
C LEU A 66 -6.27 -4.85 -4.20
N SER A 67 -5.89 -3.61 -3.89
CA SER A 67 -5.11 -2.75 -4.78
C SER A 67 -3.60 -3.05 -4.71
N PRO A 68 -2.78 -2.57 -5.66
CA PRO A 68 -1.32 -2.59 -5.55
C PRO A 68 -0.80 -2.07 -4.21
N LEU A 69 -1.40 -1.01 -3.65
CA LEU A 69 -1.04 -0.48 -2.33
C LEU A 69 -1.31 -1.49 -1.21
N HIS A 70 -2.44 -2.21 -1.24
CA HIS A 70 -2.71 -3.30 -0.30
C HIS A 70 -1.70 -4.43 -0.43
N HIS A 71 -1.34 -4.83 -1.66
CA HIS A 71 -0.31 -5.86 -1.89
C HIS A 71 1.06 -5.41 -1.37
N ALA A 72 1.44 -4.14 -1.57
CA ALA A 72 2.69 -3.58 -1.06
C ALA A 72 2.75 -3.59 0.47
N ALA A 73 1.64 -3.26 1.14
CA ALA A 73 1.50 -3.39 2.59
C ALA A 73 1.54 -4.85 3.06
N LEU A 74 0.91 -5.77 2.31
CA LEU A 74 0.90 -7.21 2.61
C LEU A 74 2.30 -7.84 2.63
N VAL A 75 3.19 -7.38 1.74
CA VAL A 75 4.59 -7.86 1.63
C VAL A 75 5.58 -7.06 2.49
N GLU A 76 5.10 -6.07 3.25
CA GLU A 76 5.88 -5.25 4.19
C GLU A 76 7.09 -4.55 3.52
N LYS A 77 6.93 -4.09 2.27
CA LYS A 77 8.02 -3.42 1.51
C LYS A 77 7.79 -1.92 1.42
N TYR A 78 8.50 -1.17 2.27
CA TYR A 78 8.44 0.30 2.31
C TYR A 78 8.59 0.96 0.93
N HIS A 79 9.58 0.56 0.14
CA HIS A 79 9.84 1.18 -1.17
C HIS A 79 8.71 0.93 -2.18
N LEU A 80 8.01 -0.20 -2.09
CA LEU A 80 6.83 -0.44 -2.94
C LEU A 80 5.65 0.42 -2.48
N VAL A 81 5.42 0.52 -1.18
CA VAL A 81 4.36 1.39 -0.63
C VAL A 81 4.60 2.84 -1.08
N LYS A 82 5.82 3.34 -0.91
CA LYS A 82 6.22 4.68 -1.35
C LYS A 82 6.01 4.88 -2.84
N LEU A 83 6.47 3.95 -3.67
CA LEU A 83 6.31 4.01 -5.13
C LEU A 83 4.82 4.06 -5.53
N MET A 84 3.96 3.23 -4.92
CA MET A 84 2.53 3.26 -5.21
C MET A 84 1.92 4.63 -4.87
N LEU A 85 2.30 5.22 -3.72
CA LEU A 85 1.79 6.53 -3.28
C LEU A 85 2.30 7.68 -4.16
N GLU A 86 3.57 7.63 -4.59
CA GLU A 86 4.14 8.58 -5.57
C GLU A 86 3.33 8.59 -6.89
N PHE A 87 2.86 7.42 -7.32
CA PHE A 87 1.98 7.26 -8.49
C PHE A 87 0.49 7.48 -8.19
N LYS A 88 0.14 8.13 -7.07
CA LYS A 88 -1.24 8.50 -6.69
C LYS A 88 -2.15 7.28 -6.44
N ALA A 89 -1.61 6.24 -5.82
CA ALA A 89 -2.45 5.19 -5.24
C ALA A 89 -3.47 5.78 -4.26
N ASN A 90 -4.71 5.32 -4.34
CA ASN A 90 -5.77 5.68 -3.42
C ASN A 90 -5.49 5.04 -2.05
N VAL A 91 -5.04 5.88 -1.12
CA VAL A 91 -4.75 5.50 0.27
C VAL A 91 -6.00 5.02 1.02
N HIS A 92 -7.20 5.43 0.58
CA HIS A 92 -8.49 5.07 1.15
C HIS A 92 -9.15 3.88 0.46
N ALA A 93 -8.48 3.23 -0.50
CA ALA A 93 -9.02 2.04 -1.13
C ALA A 93 -9.31 0.97 -0.07
N ILE A 94 -10.40 0.23 -0.25
CA ILE A 94 -10.82 -0.84 0.66
C ILE A 94 -10.91 -2.18 -0.07
N ASP A 95 -10.47 -3.24 0.59
CA ASP A 95 -10.68 -4.62 0.12
C ASP A 95 -12.09 -5.14 0.43
N LYS A 96 -12.40 -6.38 0.05
CA LYS A 96 -13.70 -7.02 0.34
C LYS A 96 -14.01 -7.17 1.84
N LYS A 97 -13.01 -7.04 2.72
CA LYS A 97 -13.16 -7.01 4.18
C LYS A 97 -13.20 -5.59 4.73
N LYS A 98 -13.40 -4.58 3.88
CA LYS A 98 -13.37 -3.15 4.20
C LYS A 98 -12.04 -2.69 4.81
N ARG A 99 -10.96 -3.44 4.63
CA ARG A 99 -9.64 -3.08 5.17
C ARG A 99 -8.96 -2.12 4.21
N THR A 100 -8.34 -1.09 4.78
CA THR A 100 -7.41 -0.20 4.06
C THR A 100 -5.99 -0.78 4.07
N ALA A 101 -5.07 -0.17 3.32
CA ALA A 101 -3.65 -0.51 3.37
C ALA A 101 -3.06 -0.39 4.79
N LEU A 102 -3.54 0.57 5.59
CA LEU A 102 -3.12 0.74 6.98
C LEU A 102 -3.55 -0.44 7.88
N HIS A 103 -4.77 -0.94 7.73
CA HIS A 103 -5.21 -2.15 8.44
C HIS A 103 -4.32 -3.35 8.14
N ILE A 104 -3.97 -3.52 6.85
CA ILE A 104 -3.10 -4.61 6.41
C ILE A 104 -1.69 -4.45 6.99
N ALA A 105 -1.10 -3.26 6.92
CA ALA A 105 0.25 -3.00 7.42
C ALA A 105 0.35 -3.39 8.91
N ILE A 106 -0.56 -2.91 9.75
CA ILE A 106 -0.61 -3.21 11.18
C ILE A 106 -0.80 -4.72 11.43
N GLN A 107 -1.73 -5.37 10.72
CA GLN A 107 -1.96 -6.80 10.89
C GLN A 107 -0.76 -7.66 10.47
N LYS A 108 0.07 -7.17 9.55
CA LYS A 108 1.22 -7.91 9.03
C LYS A 108 2.49 -7.71 9.83
N THR A 109 2.63 -6.57 10.51
CA THR A 109 3.77 -6.27 11.39
C THR A 109 3.92 -7.35 12.46
N LYS A 110 4.91 -8.25 12.28
CA LYS A 110 5.19 -9.33 13.25
C LYS A 110 6.13 -8.89 14.38
N ASN A 111 7.10 -8.04 14.06
CA ASN A 111 8.12 -7.58 14.98
C ASN A 111 8.17 -6.05 14.96
N MET A 112 8.11 -5.44 16.14
CA MET A 112 8.19 -4.00 16.31
C MET A 112 9.63 -3.53 16.10
N THR A 113 9.92 -3.10 14.88
CA THR A 113 11.19 -2.43 14.56
C THR A 113 10.88 -1.05 14.00
N ASN A 114 11.82 -0.12 14.12
CA ASN A 114 11.71 1.18 13.44
C ASN A 114 11.42 1.02 11.95
N ALA A 115 11.86 -0.08 11.32
CA ALA A 115 11.59 -0.38 9.93
C ALA A 115 10.13 -0.74 9.65
N SER A 116 9.44 -1.48 10.52
CA SER A 116 8.04 -1.88 10.31
C SER A 116 7.08 -0.68 10.46
N LEU A 117 7.33 0.20 11.42
CA LEU A 117 6.54 1.42 11.65
C LEU A 117 6.63 2.44 10.51
N ARG A 118 7.65 2.36 9.64
CA ARG A 118 7.82 3.31 8.52
C ARG A 118 6.66 3.25 7.53
N ILE A 119 6.07 2.08 7.31
CA ILE A 119 4.93 1.93 6.40
C ILE A 119 3.70 2.59 6.99
N GLU A 120 3.44 2.36 8.29
CA GLU A 120 2.31 2.96 9.02
C GLU A 120 2.41 4.49 9.05
N ARG A 121 3.61 5.01 9.38
CA ARG A 121 3.89 6.46 9.35
C ARG A 121 3.65 7.06 7.97
N LEU A 122 4.18 6.43 6.93
CA LEU A 122 4.03 6.89 5.55
C LEU A 122 2.57 6.92 5.13
N LEU A 123 1.83 5.84 5.39
CA LEU A 123 0.41 5.76 5.06
C LEU A 123 -0.42 6.83 5.78
N LEU A 124 -0.10 7.15 7.04
CA LEU A 124 -0.76 8.20 7.81
C LEU A 124 -0.40 9.61 7.30
N GLN A 125 0.86 9.83 6.92
CA GLN A 125 1.30 11.09 6.31
C GLN A 125 0.59 11.36 4.98
N GLU A 126 0.37 10.32 4.18
CA GLU A 126 -0.41 10.39 2.93
C GLU A 126 -1.93 10.43 3.16
N GLY A 127 -2.39 10.57 4.41
CA GLY A 127 -3.79 10.83 4.72
C GLY A 127 -4.64 9.58 4.99
N SER A 128 -4.06 8.41 5.24
CA SER A 128 -4.84 7.23 5.68
C SER A 128 -5.76 7.58 6.84
N ASP A 129 -7.02 7.16 6.74
CA ASP A 129 -7.98 7.32 7.83
C ASP A 129 -7.70 6.31 8.95
N ILE A 130 -7.26 6.84 10.09
CA ILE A 130 -7.04 6.11 11.34
C ILE A 130 -8.33 5.52 11.93
N ASN A 131 -9.48 6.10 11.60
CA ASN A 131 -10.78 5.68 12.12
C ASN A 131 -11.57 4.81 11.13
N ALA A 132 -10.98 4.49 9.97
CA ALA A 132 -11.59 3.59 9.01
C ALA A 132 -11.91 2.26 9.70
N LYS A 133 -13.11 1.72 9.42
CA LYS A 133 -13.60 0.49 10.04
C LYS A 133 -13.57 -0.66 9.03
N ASP A 134 -12.98 -1.77 9.44
CA ASP A 134 -13.08 -3.02 8.69
C ASP A 134 -14.48 -3.67 8.83
N ILE A 135 -14.68 -4.84 8.22
CA ILE A 135 -15.96 -5.56 8.23
C ILE A 135 -16.43 -5.99 9.63
N LEU A 136 -15.55 -5.95 10.63
CA LEU A 136 -15.84 -6.28 12.02
C LEU A 136 -15.89 -5.01 12.89
N ASP A 137 -16.08 -3.83 12.29
CA ASP A 137 -16.05 -2.51 12.94
C ASP A 137 -14.73 -2.21 13.68
N ARG A 138 -13.64 -2.88 13.30
CA ARG A 138 -12.33 -2.66 13.90
C ARG A 138 -11.60 -1.55 13.18
N THR A 139 -11.02 -0.63 13.94
CA THR A 139 -10.11 0.38 13.42
C THR A 139 -8.70 -0.20 13.28
N PRO A 140 -7.80 0.47 12.54
CA PRO A 140 -6.36 0.23 12.60
C PRO A 140 -5.83 0.08 14.02
N LEU A 141 -6.30 0.96 14.92
CA LEU A 141 -5.93 0.93 16.32
C LEU A 141 -6.46 -0.34 17.04
N HIS A 142 -7.71 -0.75 16.81
CA HIS A 142 -8.24 -2.02 17.35
C HIS A 142 -7.40 -3.22 16.91
N LEU A 143 -6.90 -3.24 15.66
CA LEU A 143 -6.02 -4.32 15.18
C LEU A 143 -4.65 -4.33 15.88
N ALA A 144 -4.09 -3.16 16.17
CA ALA A 144 -2.84 -3.05 16.92
C ALA A 144 -2.97 -3.65 18.33
N PHE A 145 -4.12 -3.49 18.99
CA PHE A 145 -4.42 -4.11 20.28
C PHE A 145 -4.53 -5.64 20.21
N ILE A 146 -5.07 -6.19 19.13
CA ILE A 146 -5.35 -7.64 19.00
C ILE A 146 -4.10 -8.42 18.58
N HIS A 147 -3.25 -7.84 17.74
CA HIS A 147 -2.16 -8.55 17.08
C HIS A 147 -0.79 -8.36 17.73
N MET A 148 -0.65 -7.44 18.69
CA MET A 148 0.64 -7.12 19.28
C MET A 148 0.57 -7.19 20.81
N ASP A 149 1.14 -8.25 21.39
CA ASP A 149 1.23 -8.50 22.84
C ASP A 149 2.12 -7.49 23.60
N THR A 150 2.45 -6.32 23.02
CA THR A 150 3.48 -5.42 23.56
C THR A 150 2.97 -3.98 23.73
N ILE A 151 2.87 -3.54 24.99
CA ILE A 151 2.56 -2.16 25.41
C ILE A 151 3.41 -1.07 24.68
N PRO A 152 4.71 -1.28 24.37
CA PRO A 152 5.52 -0.31 23.63
C PRO A 152 4.94 0.11 22.27
N HIS A 153 4.33 -0.81 21.50
CA HIS A 153 3.76 -0.47 20.20
C HIS A 153 2.58 0.49 20.33
N MET A 154 1.77 0.31 21.35
CA MET A 154 0.62 1.19 21.61
C MET A 154 1.07 2.61 21.92
N HIS A 155 2.10 2.78 22.77
CA HIS A 155 2.63 4.10 23.08
C HIS A 155 3.25 4.76 21.86
N GLU A 156 4.03 4.03 21.07
CA GLU A 156 4.65 4.60 19.88
C GLU A 156 3.61 4.91 18.79
N MET A 157 2.61 4.06 18.58
CA MET A 157 1.50 4.34 17.66
C MET A 157 0.70 5.55 18.11
N LEU A 158 0.31 5.63 19.39
CA LEU A 158 -0.38 6.81 19.93
C LEU A 158 0.45 8.08 19.76
N ASP A 159 1.78 8.00 19.94
CA ASP A 159 2.68 9.13 19.72
C ASP A 159 2.78 9.50 18.23
N ILE A 160 2.92 8.52 17.34
CA ILE A 160 2.88 8.71 15.88
C ILE A 160 1.56 9.39 15.49
N TYR A 161 0.43 8.91 15.98
CA TYR A 161 -0.88 9.46 15.69
C TYR A 161 -1.02 10.91 16.17
N LYS A 162 -0.54 11.22 17.38
CA LYS A 162 -0.51 12.60 17.90
C LYS A 162 0.37 13.49 17.03
N LYS A 163 1.57 13.04 16.68
CA LYS A 163 2.53 13.78 15.85
C LYS A 163 2.02 14.02 14.44
N VAL A 164 1.48 13.01 13.77
CA VAL A 164 0.91 13.14 12.42
C VAL A 164 -0.32 14.06 12.43
N LYS A 165 -1.21 13.93 13.42
CA LYS A 165 -2.37 14.82 13.56
C LYS A 165 -1.93 16.29 13.73
N LYS A 166 -0.92 16.54 14.57
CA LYS A 166 -0.34 17.88 14.76
C LYS A 166 0.26 18.41 13.47
N PHE A 167 1.08 17.62 12.78
CA PHE A 167 1.70 17.98 11.50
C PHE A 167 0.68 18.34 10.42
N ILE A 168 -0.37 17.52 10.25
CA ILE A 168 -1.45 17.80 9.28
C ILE A 168 -2.18 19.10 9.63
N GLN A 169 -2.42 19.36 10.93
CA GLN A 169 -3.07 20.59 11.37
C GLN A 169 -2.20 21.84 11.12
N GLU A 170 -0.89 21.73 11.32
CA GLU A 170 0.07 22.81 11.05
C GLU A 170 0.16 23.11 9.55
N ASN A 171 0.25 22.09 8.69
CA ASN A 171 0.27 22.29 7.24
C ASN A 171 -1.02 22.93 6.71
N LYS A 172 -2.19 22.49 7.18
CA LYS A 172 -3.48 23.12 6.80
C LYS A 172 -3.56 24.59 7.20
N LYS A 173 -2.94 24.98 8.33
CA LYS A 173 -2.87 26.38 8.75
C LYS A 173 -1.94 27.20 7.86
N ALA A 174 -0.79 26.64 7.47
CA ALA A 174 0.15 27.30 6.56
C ALA A 174 -0.47 27.55 5.18
N GLU A 175 -1.10 26.53 4.58
CA GLU A 175 -1.79 26.65 3.28
C GLU A 175 -2.95 27.66 3.29
N ALA A 176 -3.62 27.85 4.44
CA ALA A 176 -4.69 28.83 4.60
C ALA A 176 -4.16 30.26 4.77
N LEU A 177 -2.90 30.43 5.18
CA LEU A 177 -2.25 31.74 5.32
C LEU A 177 -1.66 32.25 4.00
N GLU A 178 -1.40 31.35 3.05
CA GLU A 178 -0.86 31.62 1.71
C GLU A 178 -1.94 31.91 0.65
N ARG A 179 -3.22 31.95 1.03
CA ARG A 179 -4.38 32.26 0.17
C ARG A 179 -5.03 33.58 0.60
#